data_AF-E6QMY0-F1
#
_entry.id   AF-E6QMY0-F1
#
_cell.length_a   1.000
_cell.length_b   1.000
_cell.length_c   1.000
_cell.angle_alpha   90.00
_cell.angle_beta   90.00
_cell.angle_gamma   90.00
#
_symmetry.space_group_name_H-M   'P 1'
#
loop_
_entity.id
_entity.type
_entity.pdbx_description
1 polymer ?
#
loop_
_entity_poly.entity_id
_entity_poly.type
_entity_poly.pdbx_seq_one_letter_code
_entity_poly.pdbx_strand_id
1 'polypeptide(L)'
;MDTQNSQVSQTQESLITVDEIESAARDFQAIIAEDQGNQAPKIQINEADQDARRLRMAARYDRGLEKAARDRKRGREELTNVRPGTFGFTRNAAINDAALANALLRYYASINKAYVLLGRSGPVVLGAASTRDFYVRIDAMIDDIMGDVRRESSAAEKLVRDAESEMGDDFIRPQYTAAAVTIPVVAQSRKTLELLDALREADTLVENLGVLDWNGRVEASEAERVRRLVRDQMYKLFLLCSRITSAMYYKINPEEIDAARAAAKRPAAGEGPVAEGASE
;
A
#
# COMPACT_ATOMS: atom_id res chain seq x y z
N MET A 1 -37.73 7.41 3.57
CA MET A 1 -36.85 8.11 4.53
C MET A 1 -35.43 7.67 4.20
N ASP A 2 -35.00 7.82 2.93
CA ASP A 2 -33.96 6.93 2.34
C ASP A 2 -32.98 7.65 1.40
N THR A 3 -32.80 8.95 1.56
CA THR A 3 -31.95 9.74 0.64
C THR A 3 -30.66 10.27 1.28
N GLN A 4 -30.45 10.08 2.60
CA GLN A 4 -29.26 10.59 3.29
C GLN A 4 -28.14 9.54 3.47
N ASN A 5 -28.42 8.24 3.37
CA ASN A 5 -27.40 7.19 3.51
C ASN A 5 -26.58 6.93 2.24
N SER A 6 -27.01 7.41 1.07
CA SER A 6 -26.28 7.21 -0.18
C SER A 6 -25.18 8.24 -0.44
N GLN A 7 -25.21 9.40 0.24
CA GLN A 7 -24.19 10.44 0.06
C GLN A 7 -22.94 10.20 0.90
N VAL A 8 -23.05 9.58 2.08
CA VAL A 8 -21.89 9.27 2.94
C VAL A 8 -20.97 8.20 2.34
N SER A 9 -21.51 7.26 1.55
CA SER A 9 -20.69 6.27 0.86
C SER A 9 -19.97 6.80 -0.39
N GLN A 10 -20.42 7.90 -0.99
CA GLN A 10 -19.79 8.46 -2.19
C GLN A 10 -18.66 9.45 -1.88
N THR A 11 -18.66 10.10 -0.71
CA THR A 11 -17.59 11.04 -0.33
C THR A 11 -16.30 10.37 0.14
N GLN A 12 -16.30 9.06 0.41
CA GLN A 12 -15.09 8.32 0.79
C GLN A 12 -14.20 7.92 -0.41
N GLU A 13 -14.66 8.07 -1.65
CA GLU A 13 -13.92 7.60 -2.84
C GLU A 13 -13.01 8.65 -3.49
N SER A 14 -13.01 9.92 -3.06
CA SER A 14 -12.37 11.00 -3.85
C SER A 14 -11.39 11.91 -3.10
N LEU A 15 -10.74 11.46 -2.05
CA LEU A 15 -9.56 12.17 -1.52
C LEU A 15 -8.31 11.55 -2.14
N ILE A 16 -7.99 11.97 -3.36
CA ILE A 16 -6.64 11.84 -3.91
C ILE A 16 -5.76 12.74 -3.04
N THR A 17 -5.09 12.15 -2.05
CA THR A 17 -4.21 12.90 -1.15
C THR A 17 -2.90 13.21 -1.85
N VAL A 18 -2.17 14.23 -1.39
CA VAL A 18 -0.79 14.50 -1.85
C VAL A 18 0.09 13.24 -1.72
N ASP A 19 -0.23 12.35 -0.77
CA ASP A 19 0.38 11.03 -0.61
C ASP A 19 0.06 10.02 -1.73
N GLU A 20 -1.12 10.07 -2.33
CA GLU A 20 -1.43 9.27 -3.52
C GLU A 20 -0.61 9.76 -4.72
N ILE A 21 -0.40 11.08 -4.82
CA ILE A 21 0.46 11.71 -5.82
C ILE A 21 1.91 11.26 -5.63
N GLU A 22 2.43 11.26 -4.39
CA GLU A 22 3.79 10.82 -4.09
C GLU A 22 4.00 9.30 -4.20
N SER A 23 3.00 8.50 -3.81
CA SER A 23 3.07 7.04 -3.97
C SER A 23 2.99 6.64 -5.44
N ALA A 24 2.13 7.30 -6.23
CA ALA A 24 2.11 7.13 -7.67
C ALA A 24 3.42 7.62 -8.31
N ALA A 25 4.04 8.68 -7.77
CA ALA A 25 5.35 9.18 -8.22
C ALA A 25 6.51 8.20 -7.90
N ARG A 26 6.45 7.45 -6.80
CA ARG A 26 7.45 6.41 -6.47
C ARG A 26 7.22 5.11 -7.23
N ASP A 27 5.97 4.70 -7.42
CA ASP A 27 5.64 3.64 -8.38
C ASP A 27 6.11 4.04 -9.80
N PHE A 28 5.99 5.33 -10.15
CA PHE A 28 6.53 5.92 -11.39
C PHE A 28 8.06 5.89 -11.46
N GLN A 29 8.78 6.22 -10.39
CA GLN A 29 10.25 6.10 -10.34
C GLN A 29 10.72 4.64 -10.45
N ALA A 30 10.00 3.68 -9.84
CA ALA A 30 10.29 2.26 -9.97
C ALA A 30 10.05 1.75 -11.41
N ILE A 31 8.98 2.21 -12.06
CA ILE A 31 8.70 1.92 -13.48
C ILE A 31 9.75 2.57 -14.39
N ILE A 32 10.19 3.81 -14.10
CA ILE A 32 11.29 4.46 -14.83
C ILE A 32 12.59 3.66 -14.69
N ALA A 33 12.90 3.13 -13.51
CA ALA A 33 14.09 2.30 -13.31
C ALA A 33 14.03 0.98 -14.11
N GLU A 34 12.84 0.43 -14.35
CA GLU A 34 12.63 -0.71 -15.25
C GLU A 34 12.74 -0.32 -16.75
N ASP A 35 12.22 0.85 -17.14
CA ASP A 35 12.24 1.36 -18.54
C ASP A 35 13.64 1.87 -18.95
N GLN A 36 14.45 2.36 -18.00
CA GLN A 36 15.83 2.83 -18.21
C GLN A 36 16.85 1.70 -18.46
N GLY A 37 16.45 0.43 -18.34
CA GLY A 37 17.22 -0.70 -18.84
C GLY A 37 17.42 -0.70 -20.36
N ASN A 38 16.67 0.14 -21.10
CA ASN A 38 16.86 0.41 -22.52
C ASN A 38 17.26 1.88 -22.72
N GLN A 39 18.55 2.16 -22.82
CA GLN A 39 19.06 3.49 -23.14
C GLN A 39 18.67 3.89 -24.57
N ALA A 40 17.75 4.85 -24.71
CA ALA A 40 17.51 5.55 -25.97
C ALA A 40 18.41 6.81 -26.07
N PRO A 41 18.86 7.21 -27.28
CA PRO A 41 19.85 8.27 -27.46
C PRO A 41 19.27 9.66 -27.15
N LYS A 42 20.14 10.55 -26.65
CA LYS A 42 19.82 11.96 -26.35
C LYS A 42 19.50 12.72 -27.65
N ILE A 43 18.22 12.99 -27.89
CA ILE A 43 17.75 13.87 -28.97
C ILE A 43 17.37 15.23 -28.36
N GLN A 44 17.77 16.32 -29.03
CA GLN A 44 17.42 17.70 -28.66
C GLN A 44 15.90 17.88 -28.67
N ILE A 45 15.34 18.36 -27.56
CA ILE A 45 13.89 18.37 -27.29
C ILE A 45 13.26 19.62 -27.90
N ASN A 46 12.42 19.46 -28.93
CA ASN A 46 11.56 20.52 -29.47
C ASN A 46 10.32 20.75 -28.57
N GLU A 47 9.64 21.89 -28.66
CA GLU A 47 8.43 22.19 -27.85
C GLU A 47 7.31 21.15 -28.05
N ALA A 48 7.15 20.60 -29.26
CA ALA A 48 6.22 19.50 -29.54
C ALA A 48 6.57 18.19 -28.79
N ASP A 49 7.86 17.94 -28.51
CA ASP A 49 8.32 16.82 -27.68
C ASP A 49 8.06 17.08 -26.19
N GLN A 50 8.01 18.34 -25.76
CA GLN A 50 7.64 18.69 -24.38
C GLN A 50 6.16 18.45 -24.10
N ASP A 51 5.28 18.80 -25.04
CA ASP A 51 3.85 18.54 -24.90
C ASP A 51 3.53 17.05 -25.03
N ALA A 52 4.19 16.33 -25.95
CA ALA A 52 4.10 14.87 -26.02
C ALA A 52 4.63 14.21 -24.72
N ARG A 53 5.68 14.75 -24.11
CA ARG A 53 6.20 14.27 -22.81
C ARG A 53 5.23 14.58 -21.67
N ARG A 54 4.59 15.75 -21.64
CA ARG A 54 3.56 16.11 -20.65
C ARG A 54 2.33 15.21 -20.78
N LEU A 55 1.83 14.98 -21.98
CA LEU A 55 0.72 14.05 -22.25
C LEU A 55 1.07 12.61 -21.87
N ARG A 56 2.28 12.13 -22.17
CA ARG A 56 2.75 10.81 -21.71
C ARG A 56 2.89 10.73 -20.19
N MET A 57 3.31 11.81 -19.52
CA MET A 57 3.38 11.87 -18.06
C MET A 57 2.00 11.87 -17.44
N ALA A 58 1.05 12.66 -17.96
CA ALA A 58 -0.34 12.68 -17.52
C ALA A 58 -1.01 11.30 -17.70
N ALA A 59 -0.94 10.70 -18.89
CA ALA A 59 -1.52 9.38 -19.16
C ALA A 59 -0.84 8.23 -18.39
N ARG A 60 0.38 8.39 -17.90
CA ARG A 60 1.05 7.42 -17.01
C ARG A 60 0.74 7.68 -15.54
N TYR A 61 0.53 8.94 -15.17
CA TYR A 61 0.05 9.37 -13.86
C TYR A 61 -1.37 8.85 -13.60
N ASP A 62 -2.28 9.03 -14.56
CA ASP A 62 -3.66 8.52 -14.48
C ASP A 62 -3.66 7.00 -14.31
N ARG A 63 -2.82 6.29 -15.09
CA ARG A 63 -2.62 4.84 -14.92
C ARG A 63 -2.09 4.45 -13.54
N GLY A 64 -1.25 5.29 -12.93
CA GLY A 64 -0.74 5.09 -11.57
C GLY A 64 -1.85 5.18 -10.53
N LEU A 65 -2.70 6.21 -10.63
CA LEU A 65 -3.87 6.38 -9.78
C LEU A 65 -4.87 5.23 -9.94
N GLU A 66 -5.18 4.83 -11.19
CA GLU A 66 -6.05 3.68 -11.46
C GLU A 66 -5.49 2.38 -10.88
N LYS A 67 -4.17 2.18 -10.95
CA LYS A 67 -3.52 1.02 -10.34
C LYS A 67 -3.64 1.06 -8.82
N ALA A 68 -3.35 2.20 -8.19
CA ALA A 68 -3.46 2.36 -6.75
C ALA A 68 -4.91 2.14 -6.26
N ALA A 69 -5.91 2.65 -6.99
CA ALA A 69 -7.32 2.39 -6.70
C ALA A 69 -7.68 0.91 -6.79
N ARG A 70 -7.23 0.22 -7.85
CA ARG A 70 -7.41 -1.24 -8.00
C ARG A 70 -6.73 -2.03 -6.88
N ASP A 71 -5.50 -1.67 -6.53
CA ASP A 71 -4.75 -2.30 -5.44
C ASP A 71 -5.47 -2.12 -4.10
N ARG A 72 -6.02 -0.93 -3.81
CA ARG A 72 -6.81 -0.68 -2.59
C ARG A 72 -8.09 -1.50 -2.56
N LYS A 73 -8.84 -1.55 -3.66
CA LYS A 73 -10.07 -2.34 -3.77
C LYS A 73 -9.78 -3.83 -3.52
N ARG A 74 -8.81 -4.38 -4.25
CA ARG A 74 -8.36 -5.76 -4.10
C ARG A 74 -7.86 -6.02 -2.68
N GLY A 75 -7.08 -5.10 -2.13
CA GLY A 75 -6.57 -5.18 -0.77
C GLY A 75 -7.68 -5.26 0.27
N ARG A 76 -8.69 -4.39 0.18
CA ARG A 76 -9.88 -4.43 1.04
C ARG A 76 -10.59 -5.78 0.98
N GLU A 77 -10.81 -6.30 -0.23
CA GLU A 77 -11.40 -7.63 -0.43
C GLU A 77 -10.52 -8.73 0.22
N GLU A 78 -9.20 -8.69 0.00
CA GLU A 78 -8.26 -9.68 0.57
C GLU A 78 -8.13 -9.60 2.10
N LEU A 79 -8.24 -8.42 2.71
CA LEU A 79 -8.14 -8.21 4.17
C LEU A 79 -9.34 -8.77 4.94
N THR A 80 -10.52 -8.75 4.31
CA THR A 80 -11.77 -9.25 4.89
C THR A 80 -12.00 -10.73 4.59
N ASN A 81 -11.21 -11.33 3.70
CA ASN A 81 -11.41 -12.68 3.23
C ASN A 81 -11.00 -13.73 4.29
N VAL A 82 -11.97 -14.46 4.81
CA VAL A 82 -11.74 -15.60 5.69
C VAL A 82 -11.37 -16.82 4.85
N ARG A 83 -10.12 -17.30 4.97
CA ARG A 83 -9.70 -18.51 4.25
C ARG A 83 -10.11 -19.76 5.04
N PRO A 84 -10.94 -20.66 4.45
CA PRO A 84 -11.32 -21.90 5.11
C PRO A 84 -10.09 -22.75 5.44
N GLY A 85 -10.08 -23.36 6.64
CA GLY A 85 -8.99 -24.25 7.07
C GLY A 85 -7.69 -23.56 7.48
N THR A 86 -7.69 -22.24 7.68
CA THR A 86 -6.58 -21.52 8.30
C THR A 86 -7.01 -20.89 9.62
N PHE A 87 -6.20 -21.03 10.67
CA PHE A 87 -6.39 -20.26 11.89
C PHE A 87 -6.13 -18.77 11.59
N GLY A 88 -7.01 -17.91 12.08
CA GLY A 88 -6.89 -16.47 11.93
C GLY A 88 -7.58 -15.75 13.09
N PHE A 89 -7.10 -14.56 13.40
CA PHE A 89 -7.69 -13.67 14.38
C PHE A 89 -8.29 -12.47 13.65
N THR A 90 -9.60 -12.28 13.77
CA THR A 90 -10.29 -11.13 13.18
C THR A 90 -10.24 -9.96 14.16
N ARG A 91 -9.72 -8.82 13.72
CA ARG A 91 -9.69 -7.57 14.49
C ARG A 91 -10.20 -6.41 13.64
N ASN A 92 -11.05 -5.57 14.21
CA ASN A 92 -11.43 -4.33 13.57
C ASN A 92 -10.24 -3.35 13.61
N ALA A 93 -9.78 -2.97 12.42
CA ALA A 93 -8.79 -1.92 12.23
C ALA A 93 -9.50 -0.62 11.88
N ALA A 94 -9.17 0.44 12.61
CA ALA A 94 -9.53 1.81 12.28
C ALA A 94 -8.21 2.59 12.20
N ILE A 95 -7.97 3.23 11.06
CA ILE A 95 -6.80 4.11 10.84
C ILE A 95 -7.33 5.45 10.37
N ASN A 96 -6.94 6.51 11.08
CA ASN A 96 -7.40 7.87 10.85
C ASN A 96 -6.63 8.53 9.70
N ASP A 97 -5.31 8.38 9.70
CA ASP A 97 -4.43 8.97 8.69
C ASP A 97 -4.58 8.27 7.32
N ALA A 98 -4.79 9.07 6.28
CA ALA A 98 -5.02 8.55 4.94
C ALA A 98 -3.79 7.84 4.33
N ALA A 99 -2.57 8.29 4.64
CA ALA A 99 -1.35 7.67 4.11
C ALA A 99 -1.12 6.29 4.72
N LEU A 100 -1.32 6.17 6.03
CA LEU A 100 -1.22 4.90 6.75
C LEU A 100 -2.36 3.94 6.38
N ALA A 101 -3.58 4.46 6.21
CA ALA A 101 -4.72 3.67 5.71
C ALA A 101 -4.44 3.09 4.32
N ASN A 102 -3.80 3.87 3.44
CA ASN A 102 -3.39 3.40 2.11
C ASN A 102 -2.33 2.29 2.20
N ALA A 103 -1.32 2.45 3.08
CA ALA A 103 -0.32 1.42 3.32
C ALA A 103 -0.94 0.11 3.83
N LEU A 104 -1.91 0.20 4.76
CA LEU A 104 -2.69 -0.96 5.23
C LEU A 104 -3.39 -1.65 4.06
N LEU A 105 -4.18 -0.90 3.27
CA LEU A 105 -4.99 -1.45 2.20
C LEU A 105 -4.14 -2.10 1.11
N ARG A 106 -3.05 -1.46 0.68
CA ARG A 106 -2.25 -1.96 -0.45
C ARG A 106 -1.29 -3.08 -0.08
N TYR A 107 -0.67 -3.01 1.10
CA TYR A 107 0.50 -3.84 1.40
C TYR A 107 0.20 -4.98 2.37
N TYR A 108 -0.61 -4.74 3.40
CA TYR A 108 -0.82 -5.70 4.48
C TYR A 108 -1.39 -7.03 3.98
N ALA A 109 -2.36 -7.00 3.08
CA ALA A 109 -3.00 -8.21 2.53
C ALA A 109 -1.98 -9.17 1.92
N SER A 110 -1.02 -8.63 1.16
CA SER A 110 0.04 -9.41 0.51
C SER A 110 1.05 -9.96 1.52
N ILE A 111 1.39 -9.19 2.55
CA ILE A 111 2.27 -9.63 3.65
C ILE A 111 1.63 -10.79 4.40
N ASN A 112 0.36 -10.64 4.78
CA ASN A 112 -0.43 -11.67 5.46
C ASN A 112 -0.57 -12.94 4.62
N LYS A 113 -0.83 -12.78 3.31
CA LYS A 113 -0.86 -13.90 2.35
C LYS A 113 0.46 -14.65 2.28
N ALA A 114 1.59 -13.94 2.29
CA ALA A 114 2.93 -14.55 2.24
C ALA A 114 3.19 -15.42 3.47
N TYR A 115 2.79 -14.99 4.68
CA TYR A 115 2.89 -15.81 5.89
C TYR A 115 2.16 -17.14 5.77
N VAL A 116 0.94 -17.13 5.23
CA VAL A 116 0.15 -18.35 5.05
C VAL A 116 0.76 -19.27 4.01
N LEU A 117 1.22 -18.73 2.89
CA LEU A 117 1.84 -19.54 1.84
C LEU A 117 3.14 -20.17 2.33
N LEU A 118 3.99 -19.39 3.01
CA LEU A 118 5.22 -19.91 3.62
C LEU A 118 4.92 -21.03 4.62
N GLY A 119 3.87 -20.90 5.43
CA GLY A 119 3.56 -21.89 6.46
C GLY A 119 3.00 -23.19 5.87
N ARG A 120 2.13 -23.07 4.86
CA ARG A 120 1.44 -24.22 4.26
C ARG A 120 2.29 -24.95 3.23
N SER A 121 2.99 -24.22 2.37
CA SER A 121 3.65 -24.76 1.18
C SER A 121 5.15 -24.47 1.15
N GLY A 122 5.65 -23.57 2.00
CA GLY A 122 7.07 -23.20 2.04
C GLY A 122 7.99 -24.40 2.21
N PRO A 123 7.81 -25.28 3.23
CA PRO A 123 8.73 -26.39 3.46
C PRO A 123 8.82 -27.36 2.27
N VAL A 124 7.71 -27.54 1.54
CA VAL A 124 7.64 -28.44 0.38
C VAL A 124 8.25 -27.80 -0.87
N VAL A 125 8.04 -26.49 -1.08
CA VAL A 125 8.40 -25.79 -2.34
C VAL A 125 9.80 -25.18 -2.30
N LEU A 126 10.19 -24.67 -1.13
CA LEU A 126 11.44 -23.95 -0.91
C LEU A 126 12.43 -24.76 -0.07
N GLY A 127 11.96 -25.79 0.64
CA GLY A 127 12.72 -26.47 1.69
C GLY A 127 12.56 -25.80 3.05
N ALA A 128 12.66 -26.59 4.12
CA ALA A 128 12.45 -26.11 5.49
C ALA A 128 13.44 -25.02 5.92
N ALA A 129 14.71 -25.15 5.53
CA ALA A 129 15.75 -24.16 5.84
C ALA A 129 15.45 -22.80 5.21
N SER A 130 15.24 -22.75 3.89
CA SER A 130 14.92 -21.50 3.21
C SER A 130 13.60 -20.88 3.66
N THR A 131 12.60 -21.71 4.00
CA THR A 131 11.34 -21.22 4.58
C THR A 131 11.59 -20.50 5.90
N ARG A 132 12.41 -21.09 6.77
CA ARG A 132 12.79 -20.47 8.04
C ARG A 132 13.55 -19.16 7.83
N ASP A 133 14.48 -19.12 6.87
CA ASP A 133 15.23 -17.90 6.56
C ASP A 133 14.31 -16.76 6.10
N PHE A 134 13.27 -17.08 5.30
CA PHE A 134 12.29 -16.08 4.91
C PHE A 134 11.46 -15.57 6.09
N TYR A 135 11.03 -16.46 7.00
CA TYR A 135 10.37 -16.02 8.23
C TYR A 135 11.26 -15.09 9.05
N VAL A 136 12.52 -15.45 9.27
CA VAL A 136 13.46 -14.60 10.02
C VAL A 136 13.62 -13.22 9.39
N ARG A 137 13.72 -13.13 8.06
CA ARG A 137 13.85 -11.84 7.36
C ARG A 137 12.58 -11.01 7.46
N ILE A 138 11.41 -11.62 7.28
CA ILE A 138 10.13 -10.93 7.36
C ILE A 138 9.88 -10.45 8.80
N ASP A 139 10.09 -11.33 9.78
CA ASP A 139 9.94 -11.03 11.20
C ASP A 139 10.87 -9.87 11.62
N ALA A 140 12.14 -9.90 11.19
CA ALA A 140 13.08 -8.81 11.47
C ALA A 140 12.61 -7.46 10.91
N MET A 141 12.08 -7.43 9.68
CA MET A 141 11.53 -6.20 9.10
C MET A 141 10.30 -5.69 9.83
N ILE A 142 9.44 -6.59 10.34
CA ILE A 142 8.29 -6.21 11.18
C ILE A 142 8.77 -5.66 12.52
N ASP A 143 9.75 -6.32 13.14
CA ASP A 143 10.32 -5.90 14.42
C ASP A 143 11.00 -4.52 14.31
N ASP A 144 11.68 -4.24 13.19
CA ASP A 144 12.26 -2.92 12.90
C ASP A 144 11.18 -1.83 12.81
N ILE A 145 10.10 -2.07 12.05
CA ILE A 145 8.95 -1.15 11.95
C ILE A 145 8.36 -0.87 13.33
N MET A 146 8.12 -1.92 14.11
CA MET A 146 7.55 -1.82 15.45
C MET A 146 8.46 -1.04 16.39
N GLY A 147 9.77 -1.32 16.36
CA GLY A 147 10.76 -0.67 17.20
C GLY A 147 10.85 0.83 16.94
N ASP A 148 10.87 1.22 15.66
CA ASP A 148 10.91 2.62 15.26
C ASP A 148 9.63 3.36 15.69
N VAL A 149 8.46 2.79 15.38
CA VAL A 149 7.16 3.40 15.72
C VAL A 149 6.98 3.53 17.23
N ARG A 150 7.27 2.49 18.02
CA ARG A 150 7.10 2.53 19.49
C ARG A 150 7.95 3.57 20.17
N ARG A 151 9.21 3.68 19.72
CA ARG A 151 10.17 4.65 20.27
C ARG A 151 9.71 6.06 19.99
N GLU A 152 9.27 6.35 18.77
CA GLU A 152 8.78 7.67 18.39
C GLU A 152 7.42 7.99 19.04
N SER A 153 6.49 7.02 19.13
CA SER A 153 5.19 7.20 19.80
C SER A 153 5.34 7.58 21.27
N SER A 154 6.17 6.83 22.00
CA SER A 154 6.43 7.13 23.42
C SER A 154 7.01 8.55 23.63
N ALA A 155 7.87 9.01 22.71
CA ALA A 155 8.45 10.34 22.76
C ALA A 155 7.40 11.43 22.48
N ALA A 156 6.59 11.25 21.43
CA ALA A 156 5.52 12.18 21.07
C ALA A 156 4.44 12.26 22.17
N GLU A 157 4.02 11.13 22.75
CA GLU A 157 3.07 11.09 23.87
C GLU A 157 3.57 11.83 25.11
N LYS A 158 4.89 11.78 25.35
CA LYS A 158 5.49 12.55 26.45
C LYS A 158 5.43 14.05 26.14
N LEU A 159 5.84 14.45 24.93
CA LEU A 159 5.78 15.86 24.51
C LEU A 159 4.36 16.43 24.55
N VAL A 160 3.35 15.65 24.16
CA VAL A 160 1.94 16.05 24.26
C VAL A 160 1.56 16.34 25.71
N ARG A 161 1.90 15.43 26.64
CA ARG A 161 1.62 15.61 28.07
C ARG A 161 2.33 16.83 28.66
N ASP A 162 3.60 17.02 28.29
CA ASP A 162 4.39 18.16 28.75
C ASP A 162 3.79 19.48 28.21
N ALA A 163 3.43 19.53 26.93
CA ALA A 163 2.81 20.70 26.31
C ALA A 163 1.43 21.03 26.90
N GLU A 164 0.60 20.01 27.15
CA GLU A 164 -0.72 20.16 27.78
C GLU A 164 -0.58 20.71 29.21
N SER A 165 0.41 20.25 29.97
CA SER A 165 0.68 20.77 31.30
C SER A 165 1.21 22.21 31.30
N GLU A 166 1.99 22.60 30.29
CA GLU A 166 2.57 23.95 30.19
C GLU A 166 1.55 24.99 29.70
N MET A 167 0.68 24.62 28.76
CA MET A 167 -0.26 25.55 28.12
C MET A 167 -1.62 25.62 28.82
N GLY A 168 -1.99 24.58 29.58
CA GLY A 168 -3.26 24.56 30.31
C GLY A 168 -4.46 24.74 29.37
N ASP A 169 -5.26 25.78 29.63
CA ASP A 169 -6.51 26.05 28.89
C ASP A 169 -6.27 26.46 27.42
N ASP A 170 -5.06 26.92 27.07
CA ASP A 170 -4.71 27.30 25.70
C ASP A 170 -4.31 26.09 24.83
N PHE A 171 -4.26 24.88 25.40
CA PHE A 171 -3.89 23.68 24.67
C PHE A 171 -4.99 23.21 23.71
N ILE A 172 -4.66 23.13 22.42
CA ILE A 172 -5.60 22.72 21.38
C ILE A 172 -5.46 21.22 21.11
N ARG A 173 -6.56 20.47 21.19
CA ARG A 173 -6.60 19.04 20.83
C ARG A 173 -7.40 18.83 19.53
N PRO A 174 -6.77 18.97 18.35
CA PRO A 174 -7.44 18.66 17.09
C PRO A 174 -7.85 17.18 17.05
N GLN A 175 -8.91 16.89 16.30
CA GLN A 175 -9.40 15.52 16.10
C GLN A 175 -9.69 15.29 14.62
N TYR A 176 -9.46 14.06 14.16
CA TYR A 176 -9.92 13.64 12.84
C TYR A 176 -11.45 13.65 12.80
N THR A 177 -12.00 14.13 11.69
CA THR A 177 -13.46 14.15 11.49
C THR A 177 -14.05 12.75 11.34
N ALA A 178 -13.29 11.84 10.73
CA ALA A 178 -13.60 10.42 10.62
C ALA A 178 -12.32 9.62 10.34
N ALA A 179 -12.37 8.31 10.60
CA ALA A 179 -11.31 7.42 10.19
C ALA A 179 -11.24 7.29 8.66
N ALA A 180 -10.03 7.35 8.09
CA ALA A 180 -9.82 7.12 6.66
C ALA A 180 -10.17 5.68 6.24
N VAL A 181 -9.98 4.70 7.13
CA VAL A 181 -10.45 3.33 6.92
C VAL A 181 -10.91 2.68 8.21
N THR A 182 -12.05 1.99 8.13
CA THR A 182 -12.56 1.09 9.18
C THR A 182 -12.95 -0.23 8.54
N ILE A 183 -12.22 -1.31 8.83
CA ILE A 183 -12.47 -2.64 8.25
C ILE A 183 -12.14 -3.78 9.25
N PRO A 184 -12.85 -4.90 9.19
CA PRO A 184 -12.40 -6.13 9.84
C PRO A 184 -11.21 -6.70 9.07
N VAL A 185 -10.08 -6.89 9.76
CA VAL A 185 -8.86 -7.48 9.21
C VAL A 185 -8.67 -8.86 9.81
N VAL A 186 -8.45 -9.86 8.97
CA VAL A 186 -8.12 -11.23 9.41
C VAL A 186 -6.60 -11.41 9.43
N ALA A 187 -6.00 -11.39 10.61
CA ALA A 187 -4.57 -11.67 10.78
C ALA A 187 -4.34 -13.20 10.85
N GLN A 188 -3.50 -13.74 9.98
CA GLN A 188 -3.28 -15.19 9.88
C GLN A 188 -1.99 -15.63 10.59
N SER A 189 -1.21 -14.69 11.12
CA SER A 189 -0.08 -14.96 12.01
C SER A 189 0.01 -13.92 13.13
N ARG A 190 0.62 -14.31 14.25
CA ARG A 190 0.91 -13.38 15.35
C ARG A 190 1.74 -12.17 14.87
N LYS A 191 2.72 -12.38 14.01
CA LYS A 191 3.57 -11.32 13.47
C LYS A 191 2.81 -10.34 12.58
N THR A 192 1.86 -10.83 11.78
CA THR A 192 0.98 -9.93 10.99
C THR A 192 0.04 -9.15 11.89
N LEU A 193 -0.41 -9.71 13.02
CA LEU A 193 -1.17 -8.97 14.02
C LEU A 193 -0.31 -7.88 14.70
N GLU A 194 0.93 -8.21 15.06
CA GLU A 194 1.90 -7.25 15.60
C GLU A 194 2.18 -6.10 14.62
N LEU A 195 2.27 -6.38 13.31
CA LEU A 195 2.37 -5.34 12.28
C LEU A 195 1.11 -4.46 12.19
N LEU A 196 -0.08 -5.04 12.34
CA LEU A 196 -1.34 -4.27 12.35
C LEU A 196 -1.37 -3.32 13.55
N ASP A 197 -0.88 -3.78 14.71
CA ASP A 197 -0.79 -2.97 15.91
C ASP A 197 0.26 -1.85 15.74
N ALA A 198 1.38 -2.12 15.06
CA ALA A 198 2.37 -1.10 14.71
C ALA A 198 1.77 0.00 13.81
N LEU A 199 0.93 -0.36 12.83
CA LEU A 199 0.26 0.63 11.98
C LEU A 199 -0.73 1.51 12.77
N ARG A 200 -1.43 0.94 13.76
CA ARG A 200 -2.31 1.71 14.65
C ARG A 200 -1.52 2.62 15.57
N GLU A 201 -0.39 2.15 16.06
CA GLU A 201 0.50 2.97 16.90
C GLU A 201 1.13 4.11 16.09
N ALA A 202 1.48 3.86 14.83
CA ALA A 202 1.92 4.90 13.90
C ALA A 202 0.82 5.94 13.63
N ASP A 203 -0.44 5.52 13.55
CA ASP A 203 -1.60 6.41 13.40
C ASP A 203 -1.74 7.34 14.61
N THR A 204 -1.66 6.79 15.83
CA THR A 204 -1.64 7.58 17.07
C THR A 204 -0.43 8.52 17.13
N LEU A 205 0.76 8.07 16.70
CA LEU A 205 1.95 8.92 16.64
C LEU A 205 1.74 10.11 15.69
N VAL A 206 1.21 9.88 14.48
CA VAL A 206 0.92 10.96 13.52
C VAL A 206 -0.14 11.91 14.08
N GLU A 207 -1.16 11.40 14.78
CA GLU A 207 -2.14 12.22 15.49
C GLU A 207 -1.48 13.10 16.55
N ASN A 208 -0.64 12.53 17.42
CA ASN A 208 0.08 13.27 18.46
C ASN A 208 1.01 14.34 17.87
N LEU A 209 1.71 14.04 16.77
CA LEU A 209 2.52 15.03 16.07
C LEU A 209 1.67 16.14 15.47
N GLY A 210 0.48 15.83 14.95
CA GLY A 210 -0.50 16.83 14.53
C GLY A 210 -0.96 17.72 15.70
N VAL A 211 -1.28 17.13 16.85
CA VAL A 211 -1.61 17.90 18.06
C VAL A 211 -0.46 18.85 18.43
N LEU A 212 0.79 18.36 18.42
CA LEU A 212 1.96 19.17 18.74
C LEU A 212 2.19 20.31 17.73
N ASP A 213 1.94 20.09 16.44
CA ASP A 213 2.05 21.11 15.38
C ASP A 213 1.03 22.24 15.57
N TRP A 214 -0.23 21.90 15.87
CA TRP A 214 -1.27 22.89 16.20
C TRP A 214 -0.94 23.75 17.42
N ASN A 215 -0.11 23.23 18.33
CA ASN A 215 0.35 23.93 19.53
C ASN A 215 1.77 24.52 19.36
N GLY A 216 2.33 24.54 18.14
CA GLY A 216 3.63 25.13 17.83
C GLY A 216 4.84 24.43 18.47
N ARG A 217 4.70 23.15 18.84
CA ARG A 217 5.75 22.37 19.52
C ARG A 217 6.62 21.56 18.57
N VAL A 218 6.10 21.21 17.40
CA VAL A 218 6.82 20.54 16.32
C VAL A 218 6.41 21.15 14.99
N GLU A 219 7.20 20.92 13.95
CA GLU A 219 6.83 21.30 12.59
C GLU A 219 5.97 20.22 11.92
N ALA A 220 5.02 20.62 11.09
CA ALA A 220 4.20 19.72 10.27
C ALA A 220 5.01 18.67 9.45
N SER A 221 6.27 18.96 9.13
CA SER A 221 7.17 18.03 8.43
C SER A 221 7.52 16.78 9.24
N GLU A 222 7.39 16.80 10.57
CA GLU A 222 7.66 15.63 11.41
C GLU A 222 6.59 14.54 11.22
N ALA A 223 5.31 14.92 11.21
CA ALA A 223 4.23 13.99 10.90
C ALA A 223 4.43 13.38 9.51
N GLU A 224 4.83 14.20 8.55
CA GLU A 224 5.11 13.75 7.18
C GLU A 224 6.33 12.82 7.08
N ARG A 225 7.39 13.08 7.86
CA ARG A 225 8.55 12.18 7.98
C ARG A 225 8.11 10.80 8.45
N VAL A 226 7.27 10.72 9.47
CA VAL A 226 6.76 9.45 10.02
C VAL A 226 5.92 8.71 8.99
N ARG A 227 4.96 9.39 8.33
CA ARG A 227 4.14 8.79 7.26
C ARG A 227 5.03 8.15 6.19
N ARG A 228 6.04 8.87 5.74
CA ARG A 228 7.00 8.38 4.72
C ARG A 228 7.79 7.18 5.22
N LEU A 229 8.36 7.25 6.42
CA LEU A 229 9.16 6.17 7.01
C LEU A 229 8.37 4.85 7.05
N VAL A 230 7.18 4.88 7.66
CA VAL A 230 6.34 3.68 7.84
C VAL A 230 5.91 3.13 6.49
N ARG A 231 5.48 4.00 5.56
CA ARG A 231 5.08 3.62 4.21
C ARG A 231 6.22 2.97 3.43
N ASP A 232 7.43 3.50 3.54
CA ASP A 232 8.62 2.98 2.85
C ASP A 232 9.04 1.61 3.40
N GLN A 233 9.02 1.45 4.71
CA GLN A 233 9.30 0.16 5.35
C GLN A 233 8.24 -0.89 4.98
N MET A 234 6.95 -0.51 5.04
CA MET A 234 5.83 -1.36 4.60
C MET A 234 5.94 -1.77 3.12
N TYR A 235 6.32 -0.83 2.25
CA TYR A 235 6.52 -1.12 0.83
C TYR A 235 7.68 -2.09 0.59
N LYS A 236 8.83 -1.88 1.26
CA LYS A 236 9.97 -2.82 1.19
C LYS A 236 9.58 -4.22 1.64
N LEU A 237 8.85 -4.32 2.75
CA LEU A 237 8.33 -5.58 3.27
C LEU A 237 7.36 -6.23 2.28
N PHE A 238 6.43 -5.45 1.71
CA PHE A 238 5.53 -5.90 0.65
C PHE A 238 6.29 -6.46 -0.55
N LEU A 239 7.33 -5.77 -1.05
CA LEU A 239 8.12 -6.24 -2.19
C LEU A 239 8.76 -7.60 -1.90
N LEU A 240 9.32 -7.80 -0.70
CA LEU A 240 9.86 -9.09 -0.29
C LEU A 240 8.78 -10.17 -0.30
N CYS A 241 7.65 -9.93 0.38
CA CYS A 241 6.53 -10.87 0.47
C CYS A 241 5.91 -11.20 -0.90
N SER A 242 5.79 -10.20 -1.78
CA SER A 242 5.28 -10.36 -3.13
C SER A 242 6.22 -11.20 -4.00
N ARG A 243 7.54 -10.99 -3.90
CA ARG A 243 8.54 -11.82 -4.58
C ARG A 243 8.51 -13.27 -4.12
N ILE A 244 8.43 -13.49 -2.80
CA ILE A 244 8.33 -14.85 -2.22
C ILE A 244 7.06 -15.54 -2.72
N THR A 245 5.93 -14.86 -2.60
CA THR A 245 4.62 -15.38 -3.04
C THR A 245 4.66 -15.75 -4.51
N SER A 246 5.17 -14.85 -5.36
CA SER A 246 5.29 -15.09 -6.79
C SER A 246 6.20 -16.28 -7.08
N ALA A 247 7.40 -16.33 -6.49
CA ALA A 247 8.35 -17.44 -6.66
C ALA A 247 7.75 -18.80 -6.26
N MET A 248 6.94 -18.83 -5.20
CA MET A 248 6.23 -20.05 -4.80
C MET A 248 5.14 -20.42 -5.79
N TYR A 249 4.32 -19.47 -6.25
CA TYR A 249 3.33 -19.74 -7.29
C TYR A 249 3.97 -20.29 -8.58
N TYR A 250 5.11 -19.73 -9.01
CA TYR A 250 5.87 -20.20 -10.18
C TYR A 250 6.32 -21.66 -10.07
N LYS A 251 6.64 -22.11 -8.85
CA LYS A 251 7.07 -23.49 -8.61
C LYS A 251 5.91 -24.47 -8.41
N ILE A 252 4.77 -23.99 -7.90
CA ILE A 252 3.60 -24.82 -7.60
C ILE A 252 2.79 -25.08 -8.87
N ASN A 253 2.57 -24.07 -9.71
CA ASN A 253 1.71 -24.16 -10.91
C ASN A 253 2.44 -23.66 -12.17
N PRO A 254 3.46 -24.38 -12.67
CA PRO A 254 4.16 -23.97 -13.89
C PRO A 254 3.23 -23.91 -15.11
N GLU A 255 2.29 -24.86 -15.23
CA GLU A 255 1.38 -24.98 -16.37
C GLU A 255 0.35 -23.84 -16.47
N GLU A 256 -0.20 -23.37 -15.33
CA GLU A 256 -1.14 -22.23 -15.31
C GLU A 256 -0.45 -20.93 -15.76
N ILE A 257 0.85 -20.82 -15.49
CA ILE A 257 1.63 -19.64 -15.84
C ILE A 257 2.08 -19.68 -17.29
N ASP A 258 2.44 -20.85 -17.81
CA ASP A 258 2.71 -21.01 -19.23
C ASP A 258 1.44 -20.77 -20.05
N ALA A 259 0.27 -21.18 -19.55
CA ALA A 259 -1.02 -20.83 -20.12
C ALA A 259 -1.32 -19.32 -20.05
N ALA A 260 -1.07 -18.66 -18.92
CA ALA A 260 -1.24 -17.21 -18.79
C ALA A 260 -0.27 -16.40 -19.67
N ARG A 261 0.98 -16.86 -19.83
CA ARG A 261 1.98 -16.26 -20.73
C ARG A 261 1.63 -16.49 -22.20
N ALA A 262 1.11 -17.67 -22.54
CA ALA A 262 0.60 -17.96 -23.88
C ALA A 262 -0.64 -17.10 -24.20
N ALA A 263 -1.52 -16.86 -23.22
CA ALA A 263 -2.66 -15.96 -23.36
C ALA A 263 -2.23 -14.49 -23.51
N ALA A 264 -1.22 -14.04 -22.76
CA ALA A 264 -0.69 -12.68 -22.85
C ALA A 264 0.14 -12.43 -24.13
N LYS A 265 0.73 -13.47 -24.73
CA LYS A 265 1.47 -13.39 -26.00
C LYS A 265 0.60 -13.56 -27.23
N ARG A 266 -0.68 -13.93 -27.10
CA ARG A 266 -1.60 -13.87 -28.24
C ARG A 266 -1.89 -12.38 -28.53
N PRO A 267 -1.46 -11.83 -29.69
CA PRO A 267 -2.03 -10.56 -30.13
C PRO A 267 -3.54 -10.77 -30.24
N ALA A 268 -4.32 -9.75 -29.86
CA ALA A 268 -5.75 -9.72 -30.10
C ALA A 268 -5.97 -9.93 -31.61
N ALA A 269 -6.30 -11.16 -31.99
CA ALA A 269 -6.49 -11.52 -33.37
C ALA A 269 -7.88 -11.02 -33.79
N GLY A 270 -7.87 -9.91 -34.51
CA GLY A 270 -8.79 -9.62 -35.60
C GLY A 270 -10.21 -9.20 -35.19
N GLU A 271 -10.42 -7.89 -35.13
CA GLU A 271 -11.57 -7.32 -35.84
C GLU A 271 -11.55 -7.87 -37.28
N GLY A 272 -12.67 -8.46 -37.69
CA GLY A 272 -12.80 -9.13 -38.97
C GLY A 272 -12.62 -8.19 -40.16
N PRO A 273 -12.33 -8.73 -41.36
CA PRO A 273 -12.25 -7.91 -42.55
C PRO A 273 -13.65 -7.37 -42.90
N VAL A 274 -13.80 -6.05 -42.82
CA VAL A 274 -14.81 -5.31 -43.56
C VAL A 274 -14.24 -5.05 -44.96
N ALA A 275 -14.81 -5.70 -45.97
CA ALA A 275 -14.75 -5.30 -47.37
C ALA A 275 -16.12 -5.70 -47.96
N GLU A 276 -17.11 -4.81 -48.03
CA GLU A 276 -17.25 -3.68 -48.97
C GLU A 276 -17.46 -4.15 -50.42
N GLY A 277 -18.67 -3.92 -50.94
CA GLY A 277 -18.95 -3.64 -52.35
C GLY A 277 -19.03 -4.81 -53.32
N ALA A 278 -20.25 -5.30 -53.58
CA ALA A 278 -20.60 -5.83 -54.91
C ALA A 278 -21.93 -5.18 -55.34
N SER A 279 -21.79 -4.09 -56.09
CA SER A 279 -22.82 -3.54 -56.97
C SER A 279 -22.37 -3.86 -58.39
N GLU A 280 -23.07 -4.78 -59.04
CA GLU A 280 -23.48 -4.76 -60.46
C GLU A 280 -24.42 -5.95 -60.72
#